data_AF-A0A231NW62-F1
#
_entry.id   AF-A0A231NW62-F1
#
_cell.length_a   1.000
_cell.length_b   1.000
_cell.length_c   1.000
_cell.angle_alpha   90.00
_cell.angle_beta   90.00
_cell.angle_gamma   90.00
#
_symmetry.space_group_name_H-M   'P 1'
#
loop_
_entity.id
_entity.type
_entity.pdbx_description
1 polymer ?
#
loop_
_entity_poly.entity_id
_entity_poly.type
_entity_poly.pdbx_seq_one_letter_code
_entity_poly.pdbx_strand_id
1 'polypeptide(L)' 'MKVKDILIMGLPGIVMGFIMSFIISYFVIGIPENEIANAINNGISGLVSTFLGVLMTFVVNKQKIAKCFAEVNEKSK' A
#
# COMPACT_ATOMS: atom_id res chain seq x y z
N MET A 1 -3.02 -7.91 19.31
CA MET A 1 -2.43 -7.89 17.96
C MET A 1 -1.01 -7.37 18.07
N LYS A 2 -0.02 -8.10 17.54
CA LYS A 2 1.38 -7.65 17.64
C LYS A 2 1.69 -6.78 16.41
N VAL A 3 2.57 -5.79 16.55
CA VAL A 3 2.94 -4.84 15.48
C VAL A 3 3.39 -5.55 14.19
N LYS A 4 4.02 -6.72 14.33
CA LYS A 4 4.41 -7.60 13.24
C LYS A 4 3.26 -8.08 12.34
N ASP A 5 2.08 -8.35 12.90
CA ASP A 5 0.94 -8.86 12.12
C ASP A 5 0.38 -7.73 11.24
N ILE A 6 0.36 -6.50 11.76
CA ILE A 6 -0.03 -5.28 11.04
C ILE A 6 0.91 -5.00 9.88
N LEU A 7 2.22 -5.16 10.12
CA LEU A 7 3.24 -4.98 9.09
C LEU A 7 3.10 -6.00 7.96
N ILE A 8 2.92 -7.28 8.27
CA ILE A 8 2.78 -8.35 7.26
C ILE A 8 1.52 -8.15 6.41
N MET A 9 0.43 -7.63 7.01
CA MET A 9 -0.82 -7.39 6.30
C MET A 9 -0.85 -6.07 5.52
N GLY A 10 -0.12 -5.05 5.99
CA GLY A 10 0.00 -3.76 5.30
C GLY A 10 1.02 -3.79 4.16
N LEU A 11 2.05 -4.63 4.26
CA LEU A 11 3.12 -4.75 3.26
C LEU A 11 2.62 -4.96 1.82
N PRO A 12 1.65 -5.87 1.55
CA PRO A 12 1.15 -6.11 0.20
C PRO A 12 0.47 -4.87 -0.40
N GLY A 13 -0.28 -4.11 0.40
CA GLY A 13 -0.92 -2.87 -0.04
C GLY A 13 0.10 -1.79 -0.38
N ILE A 14 1.11 -1.63 0.47
CA ILE A 14 2.23 -0.70 0.27
C ILE A 14 2.99 -1.04 -1.03
N VAL A 15 3.36 -2.30 -1.22
CA VAL A 15 4.06 -2.79 -2.41
C VAL A 15 3.20 -2.61 -3.68
N MET A 16 1.90 -2.91 -3.61
CA MET A 16 1.00 -2.71 -4.75
C MET A 16 0.82 -1.23 -5.11
N GLY A 17 0.77 -0.34 -4.11
CA GLY A 17 0.74 1.11 -4.32
C GLY A 17 1.99 1.62 -5.05
N PHE A 18 3.17 1.11 -4.69
CA PHE A 18 4.42 1.39 -5.41
C PHE A 18 4.34 0.97 -6.87
N ILE A 19 3.99 -0.31 -7.10
CA ILE A 19 3.98 -0.94 -8.42
C ILE A 19 2.99 -0.23 -9.33
N MET A 20 1.77 0.04 -8.85
CA MET A 20 0.74 0.71 -9.65
C MET A 20 1.13 2.15 -10.00
N SER A 21 1.62 2.94 -9.05
CA SER A 21 2.07 4.30 -9.35
C SER A 21 3.31 4.34 -10.26
N PHE A 22 4.24 3.39 -10.09
CA PHE A 22 5.40 3.26 -10.97
C PHE A 22 4.98 2.89 -12.40
N ILE A 23 4.10 1.90 -12.58
CA ILE A 23 3.60 1.48 -13.90
C ILE A 23 2.84 2.61 -14.57
N ILE A 24 1.91 3.27 -13.86
CA ILE A 24 1.12 4.38 -14.42
C ILE A 24 2.05 5.53 -14.81
N SER A 25 3.01 5.88 -13.96
CA SER A 25 3.93 6.97 -14.28
C SER A 25 4.91 6.63 -15.40
N TYR A 26 5.33 5.36 -15.53
CA TYR A 26 6.28 4.96 -16.57
C TYR A 26 5.59 4.79 -17.94
N PHE A 27 4.39 4.18 -17.97
CA PHE A 27 3.70 3.85 -19.22
C PHE A 27 2.64 4.86 -19.66
N VAL A 28 2.04 5.63 -18.75
CA VAL A 28 0.89 6.51 -19.06
C VAL A 28 1.27 8.00 -19.03
N ILE A 29 2.15 8.41 -18.13
CA ILE A 29 2.51 9.83 -17.94
C ILE A 29 3.88 10.10 -18.59
N GLY A 30 3.88 10.24 -19.91
CA GLY A 30 5.06 10.68 -20.68
C GLY A 30 5.34 12.17 -20.46
N ILE A 31 6.07 12.52 -19.39
CA ILE A 31 6.59 13.88 -19.18
C ILE A 31 8.13 13.80 -19.21
N PRO A 32 8.80 14.65 -20.02
CA PRO A 32 10.15 14.41 -20.51
C PRO A 32 11.24 14.91 -19.54
N GLU A 33 12.34 14.14 -19.48
CA GLU A 33 13.76 14.50 -19.26
C GLU A 33 14.51 13.25 -18.73
N ASN A 34 13.87 12.45 -17.86
CA ASN A 34 14.34 11.13 -17.41
C ASN A 34 13.15 10.25 -16.97
N GLU A 35 12.68 9.37 -17.86
CA GLU A 35 11.51 8.50 -17.64
C GLU A 35 11.62 7.63 -16.39
N ILE A 36 12.82 7.11 -16.12
CA ILE A 36 13.10 6.28 -14.95
C ILE A 36 13.02 7.11 -13.65
N ALA A 37 13.59 8.32 -13.63
CA ALA A 37 13.56 9.18 -12.44
C ALA A 37 12.12 9.65 -12.12
N ASN A 38 11.33 9.95 -13.16
CA ASN A 38 9.93 10.33 -13.01
C ASN A 38 9.08 9.16 -12.48
N ALA A 39 9.26 7.95 -13.03
CA ALA A 39 8.56 6.76 -12.58
C ALA A 39 8.90 6.39 -11.13
N ILE A 40 10.17 6.49 -10.73
CA ILE A 40 10.59 6.27 -9.33
C ILE A 40 9.94 7.28 -8.40
N ASN A 41 9.94 8.57 -8.75
CA ASN A 41 9.36 9.61 -7.90
C ASN A 41 7.84 9.42 -7.69
N ASN A 42 7.13 9.06 -8.76
CA ASN A 42 5.70 8.77 -8.68
C ASN A 42 5.43 7.44 -7.94
N GLY A 43 6.27 6.42 -8.13
CA GLY A 43 6.23 5.18 -7.34
C GLY A 43 6.37 5.45 -5.84
N ILE A 44 7.35 6.27 -5.43
CA ILE A 44 7.56 6.68 -4.03
C ILE A 44 6.35 7.45 -3.50
N SER A 45 5.78 8.34 -4.30
CA SER A 45 4.56 9.08 -3.93
C SER A 45 3.36 8.12 -3.74
N GLY A 46 3.23 7.11 -4.60
CA GLY A 46 2.25 6.02 -4.47
C GLY A 46 2.43 5.17 -3.22
N LEU A 47 3.69 4.84 -2.87
CA LEU A 47 4.05 4.18 -1.61
C LEU A 47 3.55 4.96 -0.40
N VAL A 48 3.92 6.24 -0.33
CA VAL A 48 3.60 7.10 0.81
C VAL A 48 2.08 7.28 0.94
N SER A 49 1.38 7.55 -0.17
CA SER A 49 -0.08 7.72 -0.16
C SER A 49 -0.81 6.45 0.28
N THR A 50 -0.38 5.28 -0.22
CA THR A 50 -1.02 4.00 0.13
C THR A 50 -0.71 3.61 1.57
N PHE A 51 0.52 3.84 2.04
CA PHE A 51 0.89 3.63 3.44
C PHE A 51 0.03 4.48 4.38
N LEU A 52 -0.12 5.78 4.09
CA LEU A 52 -0.95 6.68 4.88
C LEU A 52 -2.43 6.29 4.83
N GLY A 53 -2.94 5.86 3.66
CA GLY A 53 -4.30 5.37 3.50
C GLY A 53 -4.58 4.12 4.35
N VAL A 54 -3.65 3.17 4.39
CA VAL A 54 -3.73 1.97 5.25
C VAL A 54 -3.70 2.35 6.72
N LEU A 55 -2.82 3.27 7.14
CA LEU A 55 -2.78 3.78 8.52
C LEU A 55 -4.07 4.51 8.92
N MET A 56 -4.58 5.39 8.07
CA MET A 56 -5.85 6.11 8.29
C MET A 56 -7.01 5.12 8.42
N THR A 57 -7.09 4.13 7.52
CA THR A 57 -8.12 3.09 7.57
C THR A 57 -8.03 2.31 8.87
N PHE A 58 -6.81 2.03 9.35
CA PHE A 58 -6.57 1.36 10.61
C PHE A 58 -6.98 2.19 11.83
N VAL A 59 -6.69 3.49 11.84
CA VAL A 59 -7.06 4.40 12.93
C VAL A 59 -8.58 4.61 12.99
N VAL A 60 -9.25 4.74 11.84
CA VAL A 60 -10.69 5.02 11.76
C VAL A 60 -11.52 3.74 11.97
N ASN A 61 -11.11 2.61 11.41
CA ASN A 61 -11.92 1.38 11.35
C ASN A 61 -11.41 0.26 12.26
N LYS A 62 -10.95 0.60 13.47
CA LYS A 62 -10.36 -0.35 14.45
C LYS A 62 -11.19 -1.62 14.65
N GLN A 63 -12.52 -1.51 14.70
CA GLN A 63 -13.43 -2.63 14.97
C GLN A 63 -13.68 -3.52 13.75
N LYS A 64 -13.76 -2.94 12.54
CA LYS A 64 -13.94 -3.68 11.29
C LYS A 64 -12.68 -4.47 10.93
N ILE A 65 -11.51 -3.88 11.14
CA ILE A 65 -10.23 -4.58 10.91
C ILE A 65 -10.05 -5.74 11.90
N ALA A 66 -10.43 -5.56 13.17
CA ALA A 66 -10.38 -6.65 14.15
C ALA A 66 -11.29 -7.84 13.75
N LYS A 67 -12.47 -7.58 13.17
CA LYS A 67 -13.36 -8.62 12.64
C LYS A 67 -12.79 -9.31 11.40
N CYS A 68 -12.32 -8.54 10.42
CA CYS A 68 -11.69 -9.07 9.21
C CYS A 68 -10.46 -9.94 9.55
N PHE A 69 -9.72 -9.56 10.60
CA PHE A 69 -8.60 -10.34 11.13
C PHE A 69 -9.05 -11.66 11.76
N ALA A 70 -10.15 -11.68 12.50
CA ALA A 70 -10.70 -12.91 13.07
C ALA A 70 -11.06 -13.92 11.97
N GLU A 71 -11.64 -13.46 10.86
CA GLU A 71 -11.98 -14.29 9.70
C GLU A 71 -10.75 -14.80 8.93
N VAL A 72 -9.73 -13.96 8.71
CA VAL A 72 -8.48 -14.38 8.05
C VAL A 72 -7.73 -15.41 8.89
N ASN A 73 -7.69 -15.22 10.22
CA ASN A 73 -6.98 -16.13 11.12
C ASN A 73 -7.72 -17.47 11.31
N GLU A 74 -9.05 -17.47 11.20
CA GLU A 74 -9.85 -18.70 11.14
C GLU A 74 -9.62 -19.48 9.84
N LYS A 75 -9.54 -18.79 8.69
CA LYS A 75 -9.26 -19.43 7.39
C LYS A 75 -7.82 -19.89 7.19
N SER A 76 -6.89 -19.42 8.02
CA SER A 76 -5.47 -19.81 7.97
C SER A 76 -5.15 -21.03 8.85
N LYS A 77 -6.14 -21.61 9.53
CA LYS A 77 -6.00 -22.74 10.46
C LYS A 77 -6.59 -24.01 9.87
#